data_AF-A0A3Q0J7Q0-F1
#
_entry.id   AF-A0A3Q0J7Q0-F1
#
_cell.length_a   1.000
_cell.length_b   1.000
_cell.length_c   1.000
_cell.angle_alpha   90.00
_cell.angle_beta   90.00
_cell.angle_gamma   90.00
#
_symmetry.space_group_name_H-M   'P 1'
#
loop_
_entity.id
_entity.type
_entity.pdbx_description
1 polymer ?
#
loop_
_entity_poly.entity_id
_entity_poly.type
_entity_poly.pdbx_seq_one_letter_code
_entity_poly.pdbx_strand_id
1 'polypeptide(L)'
;MRNVMYENKLIGLPRIRQLKVRNDSCEVHPDLTDLFRRCYDSFSEGYEDRRPFGIGSGTAWTYPRDSSVWDSDYYTGQVGSYPYSGFYQDLSANHNDFLAQLDMLRKGGWITRATRVVFIDFSMYNANVNLFCFVKLILEWPPVGGIIPSWEIISLKLIRYLTLVDFILLVFEIILLLFLIYFTVEELYEYRNLGFYKYFNSFWNYVDLILIVVSED
;
A
#
# COMPACT_ATOMS: atom_id res chain seq x y z
N MET A 1 18.78 4.43 16.47
CA MET A 1 17.78 5.09 15.60
C MET A 1 18.53 6.07 14.71
N ARG A 2 18.29 6.05 13.39
CA ARG A 2 19.06 6.82 12.40
C ARG A 2 18.27 8.03 11.92
N ASN A 3 18.96 9.17 11.83
CA ASN A 3 18.39 10.40 11.28
C ASN A 3 18.67 10.45 9.77
N VAL A 4 17.67 10.82 8.98
CA VAL A 4 17.77 11.12 7.55
C VAL A 4 17.69 12.63 7.40
N MET A 5 18.71 13.21 6.74
CA MET A 5 18.87 14.67 6.62
C MET A 5 18.82 15.38 7.98
N TYR A 6 19.37 14.75 9.03
CA TYR A 6 19.46 15.23 10.42
C TYR A 6 18.15 15.37 11.21
N GLU A 7 17.02 15.66 10.56
CA GLU A 7 15.74 15.96 11.21
C GLU A 7 14.72 14.82 11.18
N ASN A 8 14.69 14.04 10.08
CA ASN A 8 13.75 12.93 9.94
C ASN A 8 14.31 11.70 10.62
N LYS A 9 13.46 10.91 11.26
CA LYS A 9 13.85 9.69 11.97
C LYS A 9 13.20 8.48 11.31
N LEU A 10 13.98 7.48 10.94
CA LEU A 10 13.43 6.21 10.46
C LEU A 10 12.69 5.50 11.61
N ILE A 11 11.45 5.07 11.35
CA ILE A 11 10.61 4.33 12.28
C ILE A 11 10.53 2.87 11.82
N GLY A 12 10.73 1.95 12.76
CA GLY A 12 10.75 0.52 12.46
C GLY A 12 11.96 0.11 11.60
N LEU A 13 11.75 -0.96 10.83
CA LEU A 13 12.72 -1.53 9.90
C LEU A 13 12.17 -1.40 8.48
N PRO A 14 12.99 -1.03 7.48
CA PRO A 14 12.58 -1.12 6.08
C PRO A 14 12.26 -2.57 5.72
N ARG A 15 11.15 -2.79 5.03
CA ARG A 15 10.74 -4.11 4.55
C ARG A 15 10.83 -4.13 3.03
N ILE A 16 11.45 -5.19 2.50
CA ILE A 16 11.33 -5.51 1.08
C ILE A 16 10.41 -6.71 0.92
N ARG A 17 9.53 -6.66 -0.06
CA ARG A 17 8.55 -7.71 -0.35
C ARG A 17 8.50 -7.98 -1.85
N GLN A 18 8.27 -9.22 -2.23
CA GLN A 18 8.28 -9.65 -3.63
C GLN A 18 7.20 -10.68 -3.90
N LEU A 19 6.58 -10.56 -5.07
CA LEU A 19 5.70 -11.57 -5.65
C LEU A 19 6.34 -12.22 -6.88
N LYS A 20 6.08 -13.52 -7.05
CA LYS A 20 6.62 -14.35 -8.11
C LYS A 20 5.50 -15.16 -8.76
N VAL A 21 5.68 -15.48 -10.03
CA VAL A 21 4.78 -16.37 -10.78
C VAL A 21 5.47 -17.69 -11.11
N ARG A 22 4.67 -18.75 -11.23
CA ARG A 22 5.17 -20.08 -11.59
C ARG A 22 5.64 -20.15 -13.04
N ASN A 23 6.51 -21.11 -13.32
CA ASN A 23 7.09 -21.34 -14.65
C ASN A 23 6.11 -21.88 -15.71
N ASP A 24 4.94 -22.34 -15.26
CA ASP A 24 3.85 -22.88 -16.08
C ASP A 24 2.69 -21.89 -16.19
N SER A 25 2.98 -20.59 -16.03
CA SER A 25 1.95 -19.53 -16.06
C SER A 25 1.51 -19.14 -17.47
N CYS A 26 2.21 -19.58 -18.51
CA CYS A 26 1.80 -19.38 -19.90
C CYS A 26 2.01 -20.62 -20.76
N GLU A 27 1.22 -20.70 -21.82
CA GLU A 27 1.28 -21.75 -22.83
C GLU A 27 2.25 -21.34 -23.95
N VAL A 28 3.27 -22.15 -24.18
CA VAL A 28 4.22 -21.97 -25.28
C VAL A 28 3.73 -22.77 -26.48
N HIS A 29 3.75 -22.18 -27.67
CA HIS A 29 3.37 -22.87 -28.90
C HIS A 29 4.23 -24.14 -29.10
N PRO A 30 3.66 -25.29 -29.53
CA PRO A 30 4.39 -26.55 -29.65
C PRO A 30 5.72 -26.44 -30.40
N ASP A 31 5.73 -25.73 -31.54
CA ASP A 31 6.92 -25.52 -32.36
C ASP A 31 8.05 -24.73 -31.68
N LEU A 32 7.74 -23.96 -30.62
CA LEU A 32 8.68 -23.11 -29.89
C LEU A 32 9.12 -23.72 -28.56
N THR A 33 8.61 -24.91 -28.22
CA THR A 33 8.87 -25.58 -26.93
C THR A 33 10.34 -25.92 -26.73
N ASP A 34 11.05 -26.24 -27.82
CA ASP A 34 12.49 -26.51 -27.79
C ASP A 34 13.31 -25.27 -27.45
N LEU A 35 12.82 -24.09 -27.85
CA LEU A 35 13.48 -22.80 -27.64
C LEU A 35 13.16 -22.20 -26.26
N PHE A 36 11.90 -22.32 -25.81
CA PHE A 36 11.42 -21.72 -24.57
C PHE A 36 10.98 -22.76 -23.55
N ARG A 37 11.94 -23.25 -22.76
CA ARG A 37 11.68 -24.20 -21.64
C ARG A 37 11.03 -23.56 -20.41
N ARG A 38 10.96 -22.22 -20.36
CA ARG A 38 10.47 -21.46 -19.21
C ARG A 38 9.59 -20.32 -19.67
N CYS A 39 8.39 -20.22 -19.09
CA CYS A 39 7.39 -19.23 -19.44
C CYS A 39 6.88 -18.54 -18.16
N TYR A 40 6.84 -17.22 -18.17
CA TYR A 40 6.31 -16.44 -17.07
C TYR A 40 5.36 -15.40 -17.62
N ASP A 41 4.08 -15.49 -17.31
CA ASP A 41 3.04 -14.54 -17.74
C ASP A 41 2.82 -13.44 -16.71
N SER A 42 1.90 -12.50 -16.97
CA SER A 42 1.41 -11.50 -16.03
C SER A 42 1.00 -12.11 -14.69
N PHE A 43 1.06 -11.30 -13.64
CA PHE A 43 0.65 -11.77 -12.31
C PHE A 43 -0.85 -12.09 -12.28
N SER A 44 -1.17 -13.26 -11.74
CA SER A 44 -2.51 -13.62 -11.29
C SER A 44 -2.39 -14.53 -10.07
N GLU A 45 -3.40 -14.51 -9.20
CA GLU A 45 -3.37 -15.28 -7.95
C GLU A 45 -3.26 -16.79 -8.23
N GLY A 46 -3.92 -17.28 -9.28
CA GLY A 46 -3.83 -18.68 -9.71
C GLY A 46 -2.43 -19.13 -10.13
N TYR A 47 -1.59 -18.21 -10.60
CA TYR A 47 -0.21 -18.45 -11.02
C TYR A 47 0.84 -18.00 -10.01
N GLU A 48 0.45 -17.54 -8.82
CA GLU A 48 1.38 -17.16 -7.77
C GLU A 48 2.29 -18.35 -7.38
N ASP A 49 3.60 -18.11 -7.35
CA ASP A 49 4.57 -19.09 -6.89
C ASP A 49 4.82 -18.95 -5.39
N ARG A 50 4.26 -19.88 -4.62
CA ARG A 50 4.42 -19.95 -3.15
C ARG A 50 5.49 -20.96 -2.72
N ARG A 51 6.21 -21.58 -3.67
CA ARG A 51 7.23 -22.59 -3.33
C ARG A 51 8.51 -21.93 -2.81
N PRO A 52 9.19 -22.53 -1.82
CA PRO A 52 10.49 -22.04 -1.40
C PRO A 52 11.48 -22.02 -2.56
N PHE A 53 12.37 -21.01 -2.59
CA PHE A 53 13.35 -20.85 -3.66
C PHE A 53 14.71 -20.38 -3.13
N GLY A 54 15.74 -20.42 -3.99
CA GLY A 54 17.08 -19.97 -3.66
C GLY A 54 17.66 -20.73 -2.46
N ILE A 55 18.03 -20.01 -1.40
CA ILE A 55 18.61 -20.57 -0.17
C ILE A 55 17.59 -21.42 0.60
N GLY A 56 16.28 -21.18 0.42
CA GLY A 56 15.22 -21.97 1.05
C GLY A 56 15.12 -21.82 2.57
N SER A 57 15.78 -20.82 3.16
CA SER A 57 15.82 -20.58 4.61
C SER A 57 15.56 -19.13 4.94
N GLY A 58 14.63 -18.87 5.86
CA GLY A 58 14.23 -17.52 6.28
C GLY A 58 13.09 -16.94 5.45
N THR A 59 12.48 -15.87 5.96
CA THR A 59 11.25 -15.27 5.40
C THR A 59 11.42 -14.75 3.96
N ALA A 60 12.65 -14.40 3.57
CA ALA A 60 12.95 -13.96 2.21
C ALA A 60 12.77 -15.08 1.17
N TRP A 61 12.93 -16.34 1.56
CA TRP A 61 13.04 -17.48 0.64
C TRP A 61 11.91 -18.49 0.82
N THR A 62 11.16 -18.41 1.92
CA THR A 62 10.03 -19.28 2.23
C THR A 62 8.75 -18.47 2.31
N TYR A 63 7.71 -18.93 1.61
CA TYR A 63 6.42 -18.26 1.63
C TYR A 63 5.79 -18.38 3.04
N PRO A 64 5.38 -17.26 3.67
CA PRO A 64 4.76 -17.28 4.98
C PRO A 64 3.46 -18.10 4.97
N ARG A 65 3.34 -19.03 5.91
CA ARG A 65 2.15 -19.89 6.06
C ARG A 65 1.00 -19.20 6.80
N ASP A 66 1.32 -18.18 7.57
CA ASP A 66 0.36 -17.47 8.40
C ASP A 66 -0.24 -16.31 7.61
N SER A 67 -1.56 -16.36 7.40
CA SER A 67 -2.31 -15.32 6.70
C SER A 67 -2.44 -14.04 7.54
N SER A 68 -2.20 -14.09 8.86
CA SER A 68 -2.24 -12.90 9.73
C SER A 68 -1.12 -11.89 9.46
N VAL A 69 -0.10 -12.28 8.70
CA VAL A 69 0.97 -11.38 8.24
C VAL A 69 0.48 -10.44 7.13
N TRP A 70 -0.63 -10.77 6.48
CA TRP A 70 -1.12 -10.11 5.28
C TRP A 70 -2.40 -9.35 5.55
N ASP A 71 -2.43 -8.11 5.07
CA ASP A 71 -3.68 -7.39 4.93
C ASP A 71 -4.47 -7.97 3.74
N SER A 72 -5.81 -7.91 3.81
CA SER A 72 -6.68 -8.35 2.69
C SER A 72 -6.63 -7.39 1.50
N ASP A 73 -5.91 -6.29 1.66
CA ASP A 73 -5.81 -5.22 0.69
C ASP A 73 -4.94 -5.59 -0.52
N TYR A 74 -5.35 -5.04 -1.66
CA TYR A 74 -4.65 -5.15 -2.93
C TYR A 74 -4.02 -3.82 -3.30
N TYR A 75 -2.77 -3.86 -3.75
CA TYR A 75 -2.15 -2.75 -4.43
C TYR A 75 -2.49 -2.82 -5.92
N THR A 76 -3.19 -1.81 -6.43
CA THR A 76 -3.45 -1.68 -7.87
C THR A 76 -2.35 -0.83 -8.49
N GLY A 77 -1.50 -1.50 -9.26
CA GLY A 77 -0.35 -0.91 -9.95
C GLY A 77 -0.64 -0.48 -11.38
N GLN A 78 0.42 -0.23 -12.16
CA GLN A 78 0.28 0.14 -13.57
C GLN A 78 0.05 -1.08 -14.46
N VAL A 79 0.71 -2.19 -14.14
CA VAL A 79 0.66 -3.43 -14.94
C VAL A 79 -0.40 -4.41 -14.42
N GLY A 80 -0.67 -4.42 -13.12
CA GLY A 80 -1.62 -5.34 -12.53
C GLY A 80 -1.93 -5.03 -11.07
N SER A 81 -2.82 -5.85 -10.49
CA SER A 81 -3.18 -5.79 -9.08
C SER A 81 -2.48 -6.89 -8.31
N TYR A 82 -1.93 -6.54 -7.16
CA TYR A 82 -1.06 -7.39 -6.37
C TYR A 82 -1.56 -7.48 -4.93
N PRO A 83 -1.73 -8.69 -4.36
CA PRO A 83 -2.07 -8.83 -2.96
C PRO A 83 -0.90 -8.37 -2.06
N TYR A 84 -1.20 -8.13 -0.79
CA TYR A 84 -0.17 -7.80 0.19
C TYR A 84 0.74 -8.99 0.58
N SER A 85 0.48 -10.19 0.04
CA SER A 85 1.26 -11.40 0.27
C SER A 85 2.62 -11.41 -0.43
N GLY A 86 3.38 -12.50 -0.23
CA GLY A 86 4.62 -12.77 -0.95
C GLY A 86 5.79 -13.15 -0.05
N PHE A 87 6.98 -13.14 -0.64
CA PHE A 87 8.23 -13.32 0.09
C PHE A 87 8.69 -11.97 0.63
N TYR A 88 9.14 -11.90 1.89
CA TYR A 88 9.55 -10.63 2.47
C TYR A 88 10.79 -10.75 3.36
N GLN A 89 11.53 -9.66 3.44
CA GLN A 89 12.68 -9.53 4.33
C GLN A 89 12.62 -8.18 5.05
N ASP A 90 12.64 -8.24 6.37
CA ASP A 90 12.88 -7.07 7.21
C ASP A 90 14.37 -6.78 7.23
N LEU A 91 14.74 -5.58 6.80
CA LEU A 91 16.13 -5.14 6.68
C LEU A 91 16.59 -4.51 8.00
N SER A 92 17.80 -4.86 8.44
CA SER A 92 18.35 -4.36 9.70
C SER A 92 18.54 -2.85 9.69
N ALA A 93 18.38 -2.22 10.87
CA ALA A 93 18.70 -0.81 11.06
C ALA A 93 20.22 -0.54 11.05
N ASN A 94 21.02 -1.56 11.36
CA ASN A 94 22.49 -1.47 11.37
C ASN A 94 23.03 -1.53 9.93
N HIS A 95 23.96 -0.63 9.60
CA HIS A 95 24.49 -0.51 8.24
C HIS A 95 25.17 -1.78 7.74
N ASN A 96 26.02 -2.37 8.57
CA ASN A 96 26.84 -3.50 8.16
C ASN A 96 25.96 -4.73 7.94
N ASP A 97 24.99 -4.94 8.83
CA ASP A 97 24.03 -6.04 8.72
C ASP A 97 23.09 -5.82 7.52
N PHE A 98 22.64 -4.59 7.31
CA PHE A 98 21.83 -4.21 6.14
C PHE A 98 22.55 -4.53 4.83
N LEU A 99 23.83 -4.12 4.71
CA LEU A 99 24.64 -4.40 3.52
C LEU A 99 24.89 -5.90 3.35
N ALA A 100 25.15 -6.63 4.44
CA ALA A 100 25.32 -8.07 4.40
C ALA A 100 24.03 -8.80 3.96
N GLN A 101 22.87 -8.36 4.45
CA GLN A 101 21.57 -8.89 4.04
C GLN A 101 21.29 -8.62 2.56
N LEU A 102 21.56 -7.40 2.06
CA LEU A 102 21.40 -7.10 0.64
C LEU A 102 22.35 -7.89 -0.25
N ASP A 103 23.60 -8.07 0.17
CA ASP A 103 24.57 -8.89 -0.56
C ASP A 103 24.15 -10.36 -0.61
N MET A 104 23.61 -10.89 0.50
CA MET A 104 23.03 -12.24 0.54
C MET A 104 21.86 -12.40 -0.44
N LEU A 105 20.93 -11.45 -0.48
CA LEU A 105 19.78 -11.48 -1.38
C LEU A 105 20.22 -11.37 -2.84
N ARG A 106 21.21 -10.51 -3.13
CA ARG A 106 21.79 -10.37 -4.46
C ARG A 106 22.47 -11.65 -4.93
N LYS A 107 23.36 -12.23 -4.12
CA LYS A 107 24.09 -13.47 -4.44
C LYS A 107 23.16 -14.67 -4.55
N GLY A 108 22.10 -14.73 -3.73
CA GLY A 108 21.07 -15.75 -3.79
C GLY A 108 20.09 -15.62 -4.95
N GLY A 109 20.18 -14.54 -5.75
CA GLY A 109 19.28 -14.31 -6.89
C GLY A 109 17.83 -14.13 -6.45
N TRP A 110 17.58 -13.29 -5.45
CA TRP A 110 16.22 -13.09 -4.90
C TRP A 110 15.22 -12.60 -5.96
N ILE A 111 15.65 -11.62 -6.75
CA ILE A 111 14.95 -11.12 -7.94
C ILE A 111 15.32 -12.02 -9.12
N THR A 112 14.31 -12.62 -9.76
CA THR A 112 14.49 -13.51 -10.93
C THR A 112 13.56 -13.09 -12.06
N ARG A 113 13.66 -13.74 -13.23
CA ARG A 113 12.72 -13.53 -14.35
C ARG A 113 11.24 -13.79 -14.00
N ALA A 114 11.01 -14.59 -12.95
CA ALA A 114 9.69 -14.92 -12.43
C ALA A 114 9.09 -13.81 -11.53
N THR A 115 9.90 -12.84 -11.11
CA THR A 115 9.46 -11.73 -10.27
C THR A 115 8.50 -10.84 -11.05
N ARG A 116 7.41 -10.41 -10.40
CA ARG A 116 6.42 -9.51 -11.00
C ARG A 116 6.36 -8.15 -10.36
N VAL A 117 6.55 -8.10 -9.05
CA VAL A 117 6.61 -6.84 -8.33
C VAL A 117 7.53 -6.98 -7.12
N VAL A 118 8.23 -5.90 -6.82
CA VAL A 118 8.98 -5.71 -5.57
C VAL A 118 8.49 -4.42 -4.92
N PHE A 119 8.13 -4.52 -3.65
CA PHE A 119 7.77 -3.41 -2.79
C PHE A 119 8.90 -3.13 -1.82
N ILE A 120 9.21 -1.87 -1.60
CA ILE A 120 10.14 -1.39 -0.58
C ILE A 120 9.39 -0.40 0.29
N ASP A 121 9.05 -0.85 1.49
CA ASP A 121 8.23 -0.11 2.44
C ASP A 121 9.08 0.36 3.62
N PHE A 122 9.03 1.64 3.92
CA PHE A 122 9.62 2.18 5.13
C PHE A 122 8.87 3.41 5.60
N SER A 123 8.93 3.68 6.90
CA SER A 123 8.26 4.85 7.50
C SER A 123 9.26 5.73 8.21
N MET A 124 8.97 7.02 8.20
CA MET A 124 9.81 8.07 8.76
C MET A 124 8.94 8.98 9.62
N TYR A 125 9.54 9.62 10.61
CA TYR A 125 8.88 10.58 11.47
C TYR A 125 9.76 11.83 11.60
N ASN A 126 9.18 12.99 11.30
CA ASN A 126 9.81 14.27 11.53
C ASN A 126 9.32 14.85 12.86
N ALA A 127 10.25 15.01 13.82
CA ALA A 127 9.92 15.53 15.14
C ALA A 127 9.71 17.06 15.17
N ASN A 128 10.28 17.80 14.21
CA ASN A 128 10.16 19.26 14.14
C ASN A 128 8.74 19.69 13.75
N VAL A 129 8.13 18.96 12.81
CA VAL A 129 6.76 19.24 12.31
C VAL A 129 5.71 18.24 12.79
N ASN A 130 6.11 17.22 13.57
CA ASN A 130 5.25 16.15 14.06
C ASN A 130 4.44 15.48 12.92
N LEU A 131 5.15 15.04 11.88
CA LEU A 131 4.56 14.35 10.73
C LEU A 131 5.22 12.98 10.54
N PHE A 132 4.38 11.96 10.34
CA PHE A 132 4.81 10.66 9.86
C PHE A 132 4.76 10.66 8.35
N CYS A 133 5.73 10.03 7.71
CA CYS A 133 5.82 9.86 6.28
C CYS A 133 5.99 8.37 5.99
N PHE A 134 5.03 7.79 5.29
CA PHE A 134 5.08 6.42 4.79
C PHE A 134 5.54 6.45 3.35
N VAL A 135 6.61 5.72 3.04
CA VAL A 135 7.19 5.64 1.71
C VAL A 135 7.09 4.19 1.25
N LYS A 136 6.43 4.01 0.10
CA LYS A 136 6.34 2.76 -0.62
C LYS A 136 6.93 2.98 -2.01
N LEU A 137 8.02 2.27 -2.30
CA LEU A 137 8.59 2.22 -3.65
C LEU A 137 8.18 0.90 -4.28
N ILE A 138 7.63 0.97 -5.48
CA ILE A 138 7.15 -0.19 -6.21
C ILE A 138 7.96 -0.34 -7.50
N LEU A 139 8.38 -1.57 -7.80
CA LEU A 139 9.07 -1.93 -9.02
C LEU A 139 8.29 -3.07 -9.67
N GLU A 140 7.68 -2.82 -10.83
CA GLU A 140 6.92 -3.83 -11.58
C GLU A 140 7.74 -4.39 -12.74
N TRP A 141 7.69 -5.70 -12.94
CA TRP A 141 8.30 -6.41 -14.07
C TRP A 141 7.19 -6.95 -14.98
N PRO A 142 6.89 -6.26 -16.09
CA PRO A 142 5.98 -6.79 -17.11
C PRO A 142 6.47 -8.13 -17.68
N PRO A 143 5.58 -9.00 -18.19
CA PRO A 143 5.97 -10.27 -18.81
C PRO A 143 6.83 -10.07 -20.07
N VAL A 144 6.67 -8.92 -20.75
CA VAL A 144 7.49 -8.51 -21.91
C VAL A 144 8.92 -8.10 -21.53
N GLY A 145 9.23 -7.99 -20.23
CA GLY A 145 10.49 -7.51 -19.70
C GLY A 145 10.47 -6.02 -19.34
N GLY A 146 11.64 -5.50 -18.95
CA GLY A 146 11.76 -4.14 -18.43
C GLY A 146 11.38 -4.02 -16.95
N ILE A 147 11.44 -2.79 -16.44
CA ILE A 147 11.06 -2.44 -15.06
C ILE A 147 10.27 -1.12 -15.11
N ILE A 148 9.11 -1.10 -14.49
CA ILE A 148 8.27 0.09 -14.35
C ILE A 148 8.30 0.51 -12.87
N PRO A 149 9.03 1.59 -12.53
CA PRO A 149 9.07 2.10 -11.17
C PRO A 149 7.88 3.01 -10.89
N SER A 150 7.29 2.89 -9.71
CA SER A 150 6.33 3.84 -9.15
C SER A 150 6.61 4.08 -7.67
N TRP A 151 6.05 5.14 -7.11
CA TRP A 151 6.24 5.51 -5.72
C TRP A 151 4.95 6.08 -5.14
N GLU A 152 4.74 5.82 -3.86
CA GLU A 152 3.65 6.34 -3.07
C GLU A 152 4.25 6.90 -1.77
N ILE A 153 4.01 8.19 -1.54
CA ILE A 153 4.56 8.91 -0.38
C ILE A 153 3.39 9.59 0.30
N ILE A 154 3.02 9.11 1.49
CA ILE A 154 1.88 9.62 2.25
C ILE A 154 2.39 10.22 3.55
N SER A 155 2.04 11.49 3.81
CA SER A 155 2.39 12.17 5.05
C SER A 155 1.15 12.36 5.92
N LEU A 156 1.20 11.90 7.17
CA LEU A 156 0.09 11.89 8.12
C LEU A 156 0.49 12.44 9.48
N LYS A 157 -0.38 13.27 10.07
CA LYS A 157 -0.24 13.72 11.45
C LYS A 157 -0.99 12.76 12.38
N LEU A 158 -0.34 11.67 12.81
CA LEU A 158 -0.97 10.68 13.70
C LEU A 158 -1.13 11.18 15.14
N ILE A 159 -0.16 11.95 15.65
CA ILE A 159 -0.23 12.50 17.00
C ILE A 159 -0.89 13.88 16.91
N ARG A 160 -2.19 13.94 17.23
CA ARG A 160 -2.98 15.18 17.27
C ARG A 160 -2.93 15.83 18.66
N TYR A 161 -3.23 17.13 18.73
CA TYR A 161 -3.43 17.91 19.98
C TYR A 161 -2.19 18.12 20.86
N LEU A 162 -1.07 18.53 20.25
CA LEU A 162 0.16 18.84 21.00
C LEU A 162 0.37 20.34 21.20
N THR A 163 0.01 21.14 20.20
CA THR A 163 0.25 22.59 20.21
C THR A 163 -1.04 23.38 20.45
N LEU A 164 -0.92 24.64 20.88
CA LEU A 164 -2.07 25.54 21.03
C LEU A 164 -2.88 25.67 19.73
N VAL A 165 -2.20 25.66 18.58
CA VAL A 165 -2.85 25.67 17.26
C VAL A 165 -3.70 24.42 17.05
N ASP A 166 -3.24 23.25 17.51
CA ASP A 166 -4.03 22.02 17.42
C ASP A 166 -5.30 22.06 18.27
N PHE A 167 -5.26 22.74 19.43
CA PHE A 167 -6.46 22.96 20.24
C PHE A 167 -7.42 23.97 19.60
N ILE A 168 -6.92 24.99 18.90
CA ILE A 168 -7.77 25.89 18.12
C ILE A 168 -8.45 25.11 16.99
N LEU A 169 -7.70 24.24 16.29
CA LEU A 169 -8.26 23.35 15.27
C LEU A 169 -9.33 22.42 15.84
N LEU A 170 -9.13 21.88 17.04
CA LEU A 170 -10.14 21.06 17.73
C LEU A 170 -11.45 21.82 17.97
N VAL A 171 -11.38 23.10 18.36
CA VAL A 171 -12.59 23.92 18.53
C VAL A 171 -13.34 24.08 17.20
N PHE A 172 -12.62 24.32 16.10
CA PHE A 172 -13.23 24.37 14.76
C PHE A 172 -13.81 23.02 14.34
N GLU A 173 -13.14 21.91 14.65
CA GLU A 173 -13.63 20.55 14.39
C GLU A 173 -14.93 20.26 15.15
N ILE A 174 -15.04 20.70 16.41
CA ILE A 174 -16.28 20.60 17.20
C ILE A 174 -17.38 21.48 16.61
N ILE A 175 -17.08 22.72 16.21
CA ILE A 175 -18.06 23.61 15.59
C ILE A 175 -18.58 23.01 14.28
N LEU A 176 -17.69 22.49 13.44
CA LEU A 176 -18.05 21.84 12.18
C LEU A 176 -18.92 20.60 12.43
N LEU A 177 -18.59 19.78 13.42
CA LEU A 177 -19.39 18.62 13.82
C LEU A 177 -20.80 19.03 14.30
N LEU A 178 -20.93 20.13 15.04
CA LEU A 178 -22.23 20.67 15.43
C LEU A 178 -23.06 21.15 14.23
N PHE A 179 -22.43 21.81 13.25
CA PHE A 179 -23.09 22.20 12.01
C PHE A 179 -23.57 20.99 11.21
N LEU A 180 -22.74 19.95 11.08
CA LEU A 180 -23.12 18.71 10.40
C LEU A 180 -24.33 18.04 11.06
N ILE A 181 -24.35 17.96 12.39
CA ILE A 181 -25.50 17.41 13.14
C ILE A 181 -26.75 18.26 12.90
N TYR A 182 -26.62 19.59 12.93
CA TYR A 182 -27.74 20.49 12.68
C TYR A 182 -28.35 20.28 11.29
N PHE A 183 -27.53 20.34 10.23
CA PHE A 183 -27.99 20.13 8.86
C PHE A 183 -28.58 18.73 8.66
N THR A 184 -27.98 17.70 9.25
CA THR A 184 -28.52 16.33 9.19
C THR A 184 -29.92 16.24 9.81
N VAL A 185 -30.16 16.90 10.95
CA VAL A 185 -31.48 16.91 11.60
C VAL A 185 -32.50 17.70 10.80
N GLU A 186 -32.11 18.84 10.23
CA GLU A 186 -32.94 19.66 9.36
C GLU A 186 -33.38 18.87 8.11
N GLU A 187 -32.44 18.24 7.41
CA GLU A 187 -32.71 17.40 6.24
C GLU A 187 -33.64 16.22 6.57
N LEU A 188 -33.45 15.57 7.73
CA LEU A 188 -34.35 14.50 8.19
C LEU A 188 -35.77 15.00 8.49
N TYR A 189 -35.90 16.23 9.00
CA TYR A 189 -37.19 16.85 9.27
C TYR A 189 -37.91 17.24 7.98
N GLU A 190 -37.20 17.84 7.03
CA GLU A 190 -37.71 18.18 5.70
C GLU A 190 -38.16 16.93 4.94
N TYR A 191 -37.33 15.89 4.93
CA TYR A 191 -37.65 14.61 4.30
C TYR A 191 -38.94 13.99 4.86
N ARG A 192 -39.11 14.04 6.20
CA ARG A 192 -40.32 13.53 6.87
C ARG A 192 -41.58 14.33 6.55
N ASN A 193 -41.48 15.65 6.38
CA ASN A 193 -42.64 16.51 6.20
C ASN A 193 -43.05 16.73 4.73
N LEU A 194 -42.08 16.86 3.82
CA LEU A 194 -42.32 17.18 2.41
C LEU A 194 -42.56 15.93 1.54
N GLY A 195 -42.11 14.76 2.01
CA GLY A 195 -42.21 13.50 1.30
C GLY A 195 -41.26 13.38 0.10
N PHE A 196 -40.98 12.14 -0.31
CA PHE A 196 -39.93 11.77 -1.28
C PHE A 196 -39.99 12.58 -2.59
N TYR A 197 -41.17 12.80 -3.16
CA TYR A 197 -41.32 13.39 -4.50
C TYR A 197 -41.00 14.89 -4.58
N LYS A 198 -41.24 15.65 -3.50
CA LYS A 198 -41.00 17.11 -3.52
C LYS A 198 -39.57 17.45 -3.14
N TYR A 199 -38.98 16.62 -2.26
CA TYR A 199 -37.60 16.72 -1.81
C TYR A 199 -36.60 16.55 -2.97
N PHE A 200 -36.76 15.50 -3.78
CA PHE A 200 -35.88 15.23 -4.93
C PHE A 200 -36.09 16.15 -6.15
N ASN A 201 -37.02 17.11 -6.09
CA ASN A 201 -37.22 18.08 -7.17
C ASN A 201 -36.54 19.43 -6.89
N SER A 202 -35.90 19.58 -5.73
CA SER A 202 -35.15 20.77 -5.34
C SER A 202 -33.66 20.53 -5.55
N PHE A 203 -33.01 21.46 -6.27
CA PHE A 203 -31.56 21.43 -6.48
C PHE A 203 -30.78 21.56 -5.15
N TRP A 204 -31.29 22.35 -4.20
CA TRP A 204 -30.60 22.63 -2.94
C TRP A 204 -30.49 21.40 -2.06
N ASN A 205 -31.56 20.61 -1.98
CA ASN A 205 -31.59 19.37 -1.20
C ASN A 205 -30.55 18.35 -1.73
N TYR A 206 -30.21 18.37 -3.03
CA TYR A 206 -29.09 17.57 -3.53
C TYR A 206 -27.73 18.08 -3.07
N VAL A 207 -27.53 19.40 -3.00
CA VAL A 207 -26.28 20.00 -2.50
C VAL A 207 -26.08 19.63 -1.04
N ASP A 208 -27.12 19.73 -0.22
CA ASP A 208 -27.04 19.43 1.22
C ASP A 208 -26.77 17.94 1.46
N LEU A 209 -27.40 17.06 0.69
CA LEU A 209 -27.16 15.61 0.77
C LEU A 209 -25.74 15.23 0.33
N ILE A 210 -25.21 15.87 -0.72
CA ILE A 210 -23.80 15.69 -1.13
C ILE A 210 -22.86 16.17 -0.03
N LEU A 211 -23.16 17.29 0.62
CA LEU A 211 -22.33 17.86 1.68
C LEU A 211 -22.25 16.92 2.89
N ILE A 212 -23.37 16.29 3.25
CA ILE A 212 -23.41 15.27 4.30
C ILE A 212 -22.59 14.04 3.89
N VAL A 213 -22.79 13.50 2.68
CA VAL A 213 -22.08 12.30 2.21
C VAL A 213 -20.57 12.53 2.14
N VAL A 214 -20.13 13.66 1.59
CA VAL A 214 -18.69 13.98 1.47
C VAL A 214 -18.05 14.23 2.82
N SER A 215 -18.82 14.64 3.84
CA SER A 215 -18.28 14.85 5.19
C SER A 215 -17.97 13.54 5.95
N GLU A 216 -18.42 12.39 5.43
CA GLU A 216 -18.23 11.08 6.04
C GLU A 216 -16.95 10.36 5.53
N ASP A 217 -16.37 10.81 4.41
CA ASP A 217 -15.11 10.34 3.82
C ASP A 217 -13.88 11.14 4.31
#